data_AF-A0A535JD11-F1
#
_entry.id   AF-A0A535JD11-F1
#
_cell.length_a   1.000
_cell.length_b   1.000
_cell.length_c   1.000
_cell.angle_alpha   90.00
_cell.angle_beta   90.00
_cell.angle_gamma   90.00
#
_symmetry.space_group_name_H-M   'P 1'
#
loop_
_entity.id
_entity.type
_entity.pdbx_description
1 polymer ?
#
loop_
_entity_poly.entity_id
_entity_poly.type
_entity_poly.pdbx_seq_one_letter_code
_entity_poly.pdbx_strand_id
1 'polypeptide(L)'
;MRLERLAAATLIAVAGIAASSAAAPSDQIPVAAAAVCTPSVGPSIAPPASVPAGIPGFHAAWYGQSGYPTLCPGQISRAVVAYYNSGSLGWAVAPNTAAYLGTWNPEPGQDQPSLIGGNGTHGSPNTRWTEYNRPATLPVIGRYGTYVGPGQVAWFQFTVKGPPVPGTYRLYIRPLIEGVQWMEDFGVYWQVTVVPGDPAQRVTVESVDPTVDVFTAGGVTYRFDPNDQFEYGDWLITYDQFKFLVSAGDVVDVNYQPLTSAMSHFNIVADVGFAPPTATWRVGNYDGPTVMVKNDVRVDFAEPASQRGQFYAVERAPVAAGTTTCTITSGPYATPTRSNQGGGSVGQPFIDYDVPSGTYCYRAGAHNQTANATAFTYFGPVRMPNPPEPVSHQPTSLDARVYSSATGSPSTFDDGDVIKIAFDEAMRSPCAVGVPIRLRDADGTVADVAVECATATVAQALGDVTYQPAYVLVMTVRGTPTVITPGSVPGLQLPATVMAASGITDEDGYPWDLGSSADLVLGDPD
;
A
#
# COMPACT_ATOMS: atom_id res chain seq x y z
N MET A 1 25.93 81.57 -23.60
CA MET A 1 25.42 81.66 -22.21
C MET A 1 25.01 80.24 -21.79
N ARG A 2 25.68 79.68 -20.77
CA ARG A 2 25.42 78.46 -19.93
C ARG A 2 24.50 77.33 -20.48
N LEU A 3 25.00 76.10 -20.72
CA LEU A 3 25.12 74.91 -19.81
C LEU A 3 23.76 74.46 -19.20
N GLU A 4 23.24 73.23 -19.23
CA GLU A 4 23.63 71.84 -19.59
C GLU A 4 22.35 70.99 -19.80
N ARG A 5 22.41 69.85 -20.51
CA ARG A 5 22.26 68.48 -19.95
C ARG A 5 22.12 67.37 -21.01
N LEU A 6 22.91 66.32 -20.75
CA LEU A 6 23.05 64.96 -21.27
C LEU A 6 21.92 64.32 -22.09
N ALA A 7 22.32 63.63 -23.17
CA ALA A 7 21.68 62.40 -23.66
C ALA A 7 22.79 61.40 -24.04
N ALA A 8 22.88 60.27 -23.31
CA ALA A 8 23.80 59.18 -23.60
C ALA A 8 23.00 58.03 -24.26
N ALA A 9 23.44 57.63 -25.46
CA ALA A 9 22.87 56.54 -26.24
C ALA A 9 23.49 55.21 -25.80
N THR A 10 22.66 54.23 -25.46
CA THR A 10 23.09 52.89 -25.03
C THR A 10 22.97 51.91 -26.19
N LEU A 11 24.11 51.33 -26.58
CA LEU A 11 24.25 50.24 -27.53
C LEU A 11 23.88 48.91 -26.83
N ILE A 12 22.92 48.15 -27.37
CA ILE A 12 22.55 46.83 -26.84
C ILE A 12 23.47 45.77 -27.44
N ALA A 13 24.31 45.17 -26.60
CA ALA A 13 25.12 44.01 -26.93
C ALA A 13 24.34 42.72 -26.64
N VAL A 14 24.31 41.81 -27.62
CA VAL A 14 23.73 40.46 -27.53
C VAL A 14 24.62 39.59 -26.65
N ALA A 15 24.11 39.12 -25.52
CA ALA A 15 24.72 38.09 -24.70
C ALA A 15 23.87 36.81 -24.79
N GLY A 16 24.42 35.77 -25.42
CA GLY A 16 23.82 34.44 -25.42
C GLY A 16 23.87 33.85 -24.02
N ILE A 17 22.70 33.53 -23.46
CA ILE A 17 22.60 32.78 -22.21
C ILE A 17 22.49 31.30 -22.59
N ALA A 18 23.58 30.58 -22.39
CA ALA A 18 23.55 29.13 -22.31
C ALA A 18 22.74 28.74 -21.08
N ALA A 19 21.52 28.23 -21.29
CA ALA A 19 20.75 27.60 -20.23
C ALA A 19 21.41 26.26 -19.90
N SER A 20 22.32 26.28 -18.94
CA SER A 20 22.80 25.07 -18.27
C SER A 20 21.60 24.38 -17.62
N SER A 21 21.22 23.22 -18.15
CA SER A 21 20.27 22.31 -17.53
C SER A 21 20.88 21.82 -16.20
N ALA A 22 20.57 22.53 -15.12
CA ALA A 22 20.79 22.01 -13.78
C ALA A 22 19.85 20.81 -13.63
N ALA A 23 20.42 19.60 -13.69
CA ALA A 23 19.74 18.42 -13.23
C ALA A 23 19.25 18.69 -11.81
N ALA A 24 17.93 18.59 -11.60
CA ALA A 24 17.35 18.67 -10.28
C ALA A 24 18.07 17.66 -9.37
N PRO A 25 18.52 18.05 -8.17
CA PRO A 25 19.01 17.07 -7.22
C PRO A 25 17.86 16.10 -6.96
N SER A 26 18.12 14.81 -7.10
CA SER A 26 17.20 13.78 -6.66
C SER A 26 16.85 14.07 -5.20
N ASP A 27 15.56 14.25 -4.88
CA ASP A 27 15.07 14.30 -3.50
C ASP A 27 15.41 12.97 -2.83
N GLN A 28 16.63 12.88 -2.30
CA GLN A 28 16.98 11.92 -1.26
C GLN A 28 16.31 12.47 0.00
N ILE A 29 15.03 12.13 0.17
CA ILE A 29 14.28 12.38 1.39
C ILE A 29 15.14 11.84 2.56
N PRO A 30 15.40 12.63 3.61
CA PRO A 30 16.23 12.20 4.71
C PRO A 30 15.61 10.97 5.40
N VAL A 31 16.31 9.84 5.31
CA VAL A 31 15.99 8.62 6.07
C VAL A 31 16.41 8.84 7.51
N ALA A 32 15.61 8.37 8.47
CA ALA A 32 15.90 8.53 9.90
C ALA A 32 17.32 8.06 10.24
N ALA A 33 18.01 8.80 11.12
CA ALA A 33 19.36 8.47 11.56
C ALA A 33 19.38 7.12 12.28
N ALA A 34 20.38 6.29 11.97
CA ALA A 34 20.55 4.99 12.62
C ALA A 34 20.95 5.13 14.10
N ALA A 35 20.42 4.19 14.89
CA ALA A 35 20.72 3.85 16.28
C ALA A 35 22.20 4.02 16.76
N VAL A 36 22.43 4.51 18.00
CA VAL A 36 23.72 4.61 18.73
C VAL A 36 24.14 3.25 19.32
N CYS A 37 23.22 2.29 19.42
CA CYS A 37 23.59 0.92 19.78
C CYS A 37 24.70 0.40 18.85
N THR A 38 25.86 0.07 19.44
CA THR A 38 27.05 -0.31 18.69
C THR A 38 27.29 -1.82 18.81
N PRO A 39 27.05 -2.60 17.75
CA PRO A 39 27.30 -4.03 17.75
C PRO A 39 28.80 -4.36 17.75
N SER A 40 29.14 -5.50 18.32
CA SER A 40 30.52 -6.01 18.30
C SER A 40 30.55 -7.54 18.30
N VAL A 41 31.67 -8.12 17.87
CA VAL A 41 31.94 -9.55 17.99
C VAL A 41 33.19 -9.72 18.84
N GLY A 42 33.09 -10.56 19.88
CA GLY A 42 34.23 -10.88 20.74
C GLY A 42 35.35 -11.63 19.99
N PRO A 43 36.47 -11.90 20.68
CA PRO A 43 37.57 -12.65 20.10
C PRO A 43 37.15 -14.08 19.72
N SER A 44 37.73 -14.62 18.64
CA SER A 44 37.55 -16.01 18.24
C SER A 44 38.18 -16.98 19.24
N ILE A 45 37.62 -18.18 19.35
CA ILE A 45 38.14 -19.26 20.20
C ILE A 45 39.01 -20.17 19.33
N ALA A 46 40.29 -20.27 19.68
CA ALA A 46 41.29 -21.03 18.92
C ALA A 46 41.08 -22.55 19.05
N PRO A 47 41.49 -23.34 18.04
CA PRO A 47 41.43 -24.81 18.11
C PRO A 47 42.29 -25.36 19.26
N PRO A 48 41.97 -26.58 19.76
CA PRO A 48 42.79 -27.24 20.74
C PRO A 48 44.13 -27.67 20.13
N ALA A 49 45.17 -27.83 20.97
CA ALA A 49 46.52 -28.19 20.51
C ALA A 49 46.59 -29.58 19.82
N SER A 50 45.66 -30.48 20.16
CA SER A 50 45.52 -31.80 19.55
C SER A 50 44.05 -32.20 19.51
N VAL A 51 43.66 -32.91 18.46
CA VAL A 51 42.32 -33.51 18.31
C VAL A 51 42.43 -35.03 18.09
N PRO A 52 41.45 -35.83 18.55
CA PRO A 52 41.37 -37.25 18.21
C PRO A 52 41.30 -37.48 16.69
N ALA A 53 41.82 -38.61 16.21
CA ALA A 53 41.79 -38.97 14.80
C ALA A 53 41.73 -40.50 14.61
N GLY A 54 41.17 -40.93 13.48
CA GLY A 54 41.11 -42.35 13.09
C GLY A 54 40.07 -43.18 13.83
N ILE A 55 39.05 -42.55 14.41
CA ILE A 55 37.98 -43.26 15.12
C ILE A 55 37.07 -43.97 14.10
N PRO A 56 36.78 -45.28 14.23
CA PRO A 56 35.95 -45.98 13.25
C PRO A 56 34.52 -45.40 13.15
N GLY A 57 34.15 -44.88 11.98
CA GLY A 57 32.83 -44.30 11.72
C GLY A 57 32.85 -42.79 11.41
N PHE A 58 31.70 -42.13 11.57
CA PHE A 58 31.60 -40.66 11.48
C PHE A 58 31.88 -40.04 12.85
N HIS A 59 32.95 -39.26 12.96
CA HIS A 59 33.30 -38.60 14.22
C HIS A 59 33.78 -37.19 13.94
N ALA A 60 33.42 -36.27 14.81
CA ALA A 60 33.86 -34.88 14.76
C ALA A 60 34.67 -34.54 16.01
N ALA A 61 35.62 -33.62 15.86
CA ALA A 61 36.29 -32.94 16.97
C ALA A 61 36.14 -31.44 16.79
N TRP A 62 35.76 -30.71 17.84
CA TRP A 62 35.69 -29.25 17.79
C TRP A 62 37.08 -28.66 17.45
N TYR A 63 37.11 -27.70 16.52
CA TYR A 63 38.33 -27.15 15.94
C TYR A 63 38.30 -25.61 15.87
N GLY A 64 37.69 -24.96 16.86
CA GLY A 64 37.60 -23.50 16.97
C GLY A 64 36.27 -22.90 16.50
N GLN A 65 36.04 -21.65 16.88
CA GLN A 65 34.83 -20.91 16.48
C GLN A 65 35.04 -19.38 16.52
N SER A 66 34.14 -18.62 15.89
CA SER A 66 34.08 -17.17 16.04
C SER A 66 33.70 -16.77 17.46
N GLY A 67 33.99 -15.53 17.82
CA GLY A 67 33.60 -14.98 19.12
C GLY A 67 32.09 -14.76 19.25
N TYR A 68 31.71 -14.40 20.47
CA TYR A 68 30.33 -14.13 20.87
C TYR A 68 29.91 -12.71 20.53
N PRO A 69 28.78 -12.50 19.85
CA PRO A 69 28.36 -11.17 19.46
C PRO A 69 27.62 -10.43 20.60
N THR A 70 27.84 -9.11 20.63
CA THR A 70 26.94 -8.14 21.26
C THR A 70 26.15 -7.46 20.16
N LEU A 71 24.82 -7.54 20.21
CA LEU A 71 23.91 -7.10 19.16
C LEU A 71 22.94 -6.03 19.68
N CYS A 72 22.48 -5.20 18.77
CA CYS A 72 21.27 -4.41 18.96
C CYS A 72 20.04 -5.30 18.74
N PRO A 73 18.87 -4.94 19.31
CA PRO A 73 17.61 -5.58 18.96
C PRO A 73 17.41 -5.66 17.45
N GLY A 74 17.03 -6.84 16.94
CA GLY A 74 16.81 -7.08 15.52
C GLY A 74 18.07 -7.27 14.66
N GLN A 75 19.27 -6.97 15.18
CA GLN A 75 20.48 -7.06 14.38
C GLN A 75 20.89 -8.50 14.10
N ILE A 76 21.41 -8.75 12.90
CA ILE A 76 21.94 -10.04 12.46
C ILE A 76 23.47 -10.07 12.58
N SER A 77 24.02 -11.19 13.06
CA SER A 77 25.45 -11.48 13.06
C SER A 77 25.74 -12.89 12.58
N ARG A 78 26.91 -13.07 11.95
CA ARG A 78 27.38 -14.37 11.46
C ARG A 78 28.18 -15.09 12.55
N ALA A 79 27.86 -16.36 12.74
CA ALA A 79 28.55 -17.30 13.60
C ALA A 79 29.29 -18.33 12.73
N VAL A 80 30.49 -18.73 13.17
CA VAL A 80 31.31 -19.72 12.47
C VAL A 80 31.86 -20.75 13.46
N VAL A 81 31.65 -22.04 13.22
CA VAL A 81 32.31 -23.15 13.97
C VAL A 81 33.09 -24.03 13.01
N ALA A 82 34.28 -24.45 13.42
CA ALA A 82 35.06 -25.43 12.72
C ALA A 82 34.99 -26.79 13.43
N TYR A 83 34.83 -27.86 12.65
CA TYR A 83 34.94 -29.24 13.11
C TYR A 83 35.98 -29.99 12.28
N TYR A 84 36.86 -30.71 12.95
CA TYR A 84 37.79 -31.66 12.36
C TYR A 84 37.12 -33.03 12.24
N ASN A 85 37.25 -33.68 11.08
CA ASN A 85 36.79 -35.05 10.90
C ASN A 85 37.78 -36.01 11.59
N SER A 86 37.45 -36.39 12.82
CA SER A 86 38.20 -37.34 13.65
C SER A 86 37.89 -38.80 13.31
N GLY A 87 36.92 -39.04 12.42
CA GLY A 87 36.45 -40.35 12.03
C GLY A 87 37.30 -41.01 10.93
N SER A 88 36.92 -42.24 10.59
CA SER A 88 37.45 -42.99 9.46
C SER A 88 36.60 -42.81 8.18
N LEU A 89 35.40 -42.23 8.30
CA LEU A 89 34.50 -41.96 7.18
C LEU A 89 34.43 -40.46 6.87
N GLY A 90 34.41 -40.11 5.59
CA GLY A 90 34.30 -38.71 5.15
C GLY A 90 32.86 -38.23 5.08
N TRP A 91 32.66 -36.93 5.33
CA TRP A 91 31.35 -36.27 5.22
C TRP A 91 31.15 -35.76 3.81
N ALA A 92 30.04 -36.09 3.17
CA ALA A 92 29.76 -35.68 1.79
C ALA A 92 28.38 -35.01 1.69
N VAL A 93 28.18 -34.09 0.75
CA VAL A 93 26.84 -33.56 0.43
C VAL A 93 26.02 -34.62 -0.32
N ALA A 94 25.67 -35.69 0.37
CA ALA A 94 24.92 -36.83 -0.13
C ALA A 94 24.07 -37.45 1.01
N PRO A 95 23.00 -38.20 0.67
CA PRO A 95 22.16 -38.86 1.66
C PRO A 95 22.98 -39.68 2.66
N ASN A 96 22.64 -39.60 3.94
CA ASN A 96 23.26 -40.36 5.04
C ASN A 96 24.77 -40.11 5.25
N THR A 97 25.34 -39.06 4.65
CA THR A 97 26.76 -38.70 4.80
C THR A 97 26.98 -37.19 4.99
N ALA A 98 25.93 -36.39 4.80
CA ALA A 98 25.99 -34.94 4.96
C ALA A 98 26.01 -34.56 6.44
N ALA A 99 27.04 -33.79 6.81
CA ALA A 99 27.16 -33.23 8.13
C ALA A 99 26.31 -31.95 8.27
N TYR A 100 25.58 -31.84 9.37
CA TYR A 100 24.79 -30.69 9.76
C TYR A 100 25.16 -30.25 11.16
N LEU A 101 24.79 -29.02 11.50
CA LEU A 101 24.60 -28.59 12.87
C LEU A 101 23.12 -28.73 13.22
N GLY A 102 22.84 -29.22 14.41
CA GLY A 102 21.49 -29.21 14.99
C GLY A 102 21.45 -28.48 16.32
N THR A 103 20.30 -27.94 16.69
CA THR A 103 20.08 -27.34 18.02
C THR A 103 20.18 -28.42 19.11
N TRP A 104 20.73 -28.04 20.26
CA TRP A 104 21.09 -28.99 21.31
C TRP A 104 20.72 -28.53 22.72
N ASN A 105 20.90 -29.42 23.69
CA ASN A 105 20.71 -29.17 25.12
C ASN A 105 21.87 -28.33 25.70
N PRO A 106 21.67 -27.59 26.80
CA PRO A 106 20.39 -27.40 27.51
C PRO A 106 19.42 -26.42 26.83
N GLU A 107 19.90 -25.52 25.98
CA GLU A 107 19.10 -24.43 25.39
C GLU A 107 19.40 -24.28 23.89
N PRO A 108 18.43 -24.35 22.98
CA PRO A 108 16.98 -24.48 23.22
C PRO A 108 16.50 -25.90 23.54
N GLY A 109 17.41 -26.88 23.56
CA GLY A 109 17.08 -28.29 23.65
C GLY A 109 17.33 -29.00 22.31
N GLN A 110 17.47 -30.32 22.36
CA GLN A 110 17.68 -31.13 21.16
C GLN A 110 16.50 -30.95 20.18
N ASP A 111 16.83 -30.55 18.95
CA ASP A 111 15.88 -30.33 17.85
C ASP A 111 14.78 -29.30 18.13
N GLN A 112 14.95 -28.43 19.13
CA GLN A 112 14.00 -27.37 19.49
C GLN A 112 14.27 -26.06 18.74
N PRO A 113 13.24 -25.21 18.52
CA PRO A 113 13.40 -23.88 17.95
C PRO A 113 14.20 -22.95 18.87
N SER A 114 15.09 -22.13 18.29
CA SER A 114 15.88 -21.15 19.04
C SER A 114 15.20 -19.77 19.01
N LEU A 115 15.37 -19.00 20.09
CA LEU A 115 14.96 -17.59 20.15
C LEU A 115 15.83 -16.67 19.27
N ILE A 116 17.01 -17.13 18.84
CA ILE A 116 17.99 -16.28 18.15
C ILE A 116 18.29 -16.70 16.70
N GLY A 117 17.59 -17.72 16.18
CA GLY A 117 17.73 -18.12 14.79
C GLY A 117 16.86 -19.30 14.38
N GLY A 118 16.69 -19.47 13.07
CA GLY A 118 15.82 -20.46 12.46
C GLY A 118 15.48 -20.12 11.00
N ASN A 119 14.40 -20.72 10.50
CA ASN A 119 13.89 -20.51 9.14
C ASN A 119 12.55 -19.74 9.12
N GLY A 120 12.11 -19.18 10.24
CA GLY A 120 10.82 -18.48 10.37
C GLY A 120 9.62 -19.39 10.69
N THR A 121 9.84 -20.69 10.88
CA THR A 121 8.78 -21.64 11.28
C THR A 121 8.89 -21.99 12.76
N HIS A 122 7.83 -22.57 13.35
CA HIS A 122 7.81 -23.05 14.73
C HIS A 122 8.21 -22.00 15.79
N GLY A 123 7.91 -20.73 15.54
CA GLY A 123 8.24 -19.61 16.44
C GLY A 123 9.72 -19.17 16.41
N SER A 124 10.55 -19.76 15.55
CA SER A 124 11.95 -19.35 15.38
C SER A 124 12.06 -18.09 14.48
N PRO A 125 13.05 -17.20 14.70
CA PRO A 125 13.34 -16.11 13.78
C PRO A 125 13.76 -16.63 12.39
N ASN A 126 13.52 -15.86 11.32
CA ASN A 126 14.06 -16.19 10.00
C ASN A 126 15.49 -15.66 9.82
N THR A 127 16.48 -16.51 10.09
CA THR A 127 17.92 -16.23 9.91
C THR A 127 18.54 -17.09 8.81
N ARG A 128 17.71 -17.60 7.89
CA ARG A 128 18.12 -18.44 6.76
C ARG A 128 18.87 -19.71 7.18
N TRP A 129 18.51 -20.27 8.32
CA TRP A 129 18.94 -21.63 8.67
C TRP A 129 18.34 -22.63 7.68
N THR A 130 18.98 -23.79 7.55
CA THR A 130 18.46 -24.84 6.66
C THR A 130 17.07 -25.29 7.10
N GLU A 131 16.87 -25.41 8.41
CA GLU A 131 15.57 -25.63 9.06
C GLU A 131 15.52 -24.87 10.39
N TYR A 132 14.34 -24.78 11.02
CA TYR A 132 14.17 -24.08 12.32
C TYR A 132 15.13 -24.58 13.42
N ASN A 133 15.61 -25.83 13.30
CA ASN A 133 16.53 -26.49 14.22
C ASN A 133 17.84 -26.97 13.54
N ARG A 134 18.13 -26.52 12.30
CA ARG A 134 19.36 -26.85 11.56
C ARG A 134 20.13 -25.58 11.17
N PRO A 135 20.98 -25.04 12.06
CA PRO A 135 21.71 -23.81 11.81
C PRO A 135 22.49 -23.77 10.50
N ALA A 136 23.18 -24.86 10.18
CA ALA A 136 23.97 -24.97 8.96
C ALA A 136 24.11 -26.43 8.51
N THR A 137 24.35 -26.59 7.22
CA THR A 137 24.85 -27.83 6.62
C THR A 137 26.31 -27.65 6.20
N LEU A 138 26.96 -28.75 5.80
CA LEU A 138 28.32 -28.75 5.29
C LEU A 138 28.46 -27.69 4.17
N PRO A 139 29.38 -26.72 4.29
CA PRO A 139 29.51 -25.63 3.34
C PRO A 139 29.92 -26.15 1.96
N VAL A 140 29.25 -25.68 0.89
CA VAL A 140 29.73 -25.87 -0.49
C VAL A 140 30.83 -24.83 -0.74
N ILE A 141 32.10 -25.23 -0.70
CA ILE A 141 33.22 -24.33 -1.03
C ILE A 141 33.53 -24.44 -2.53
N GLY A 142 32.89 -23.59 -3.34
CA GLY A 142 33.16 -23.46 -4.78
C GLY A 142 32.96 -24.75 -5.59
N ARG A 143 33.74 -24.91 -6.67
CA ARG A 143 33.61 -26.02 -7.64
C ARG A 143 34.17 -27.37 -7.13
N TYR A 144 34.78 -27.45 -5.94
CA TYR A 144 35.65 -28.59 -5.56
C TYR A 144 35.58 -29.09 -4.11
N GLY A 145 34.55 -28.79 -3.32
CA GLY A 145 34.52 -29.28 -1.93
C GLY A 145 33.16 -29.70 -1.40
N THR A 146 32.54 -30.74 -1.99
CA THR A 146 31.36 -31.41 -1.42
C THR A 146 31.72 -32.53 -0.44
N TYR A 147 32.99 -32.61 -0.02
CA TYR A 147 33.53 -33.72 0.76
C TYR A 147 34.58 -33.25 1.77
N VAL A 148 34.49 -33.76 3.00
CA VAL A 148 35.45 -33.58 4.08
C VAL A 148 35.92 -34.96 4.54
N GLY A 149 37.10 -35.34 4.09
CA GLY A 149 37.71 -36.63 4.40
C GLY A 149 38.23 -36.72 5.83
N PRO A 150 38.58 -37.94 6.29
CA PRO A 150 39.29 -38.16 7.54
C PRO A 150 40.51 -37.23 7.66
N GLY A 151 40.61 -36.53 8.78
CA GLY A 151 41.71 -35.60 9.03
C GLY A 151 41.56 -34.19 8.45
N GLN A 152 40.43 -33.87 7.82
CA GLN A 152 40.15 -32.54 7.27
C GLN A 152 39.25 -31.71 8.19
N VAL A 153 39.31 -30.38 8.05
CA VAL A 153 38.50 -29.43 8.82
C VAL A 153 37.38 -28.85 7.94
N ALA A 154 36.16 -28.82 8.49
CA ALA A 154 34.98 -28.19 7.90
C ALA A 154 34.60 -26.92 8.67
N TRP A 155 34.16 -25.87 7.97
CA TRP A 155 33.78 -24.58 8.55
C TRP A 155 32.29 -24.30 8.36
N PHE A 156 31.48 -24.54 9.37
CA PHE A 156 30.04 -24.29 9.32
C PHE A 156 29.75 -22.83 9.65
N GLN A 157 28.81 -22.24 8.92
CA GLN A 157 28.49 -20.83 9.01
C GLN A 157 26.98 -20.66 9.05
N PHE A 158 26.51 -19.88 10.02
CA PHE A 158 25.09 -19.57 10.18
C PHE A 158 24.94 -18.14 10.69
N THR A 159 23.72 -17.62 10.68
CA THR A 159 23.45 -16.29 11.23
C THR A 159 22.54 -16.37 12.44
N VAL A 160 22.69 -15.43 13.36
CA VAL A 160 21.84 -15.26 14.55
C VAL A 160 21.29 -13.84 14.54
N LYS A 161 20.09 -13.65 15.08
CA LYS A 161 19.40 -12.35 15.22
C LYS A 161 19.26 -12.02 16.71
N GLY A 162 19.53 -10.77 17.09
CA GLY A 162 19.28 -10.28 18.45
C GLY A 162 17.77 -10.17 18.73
N PRO A 163 17.23 -10.84 19.78
CA PRO A 163 15.83 -10.68 20.18
C PRO A 163 15.49 -9.24 20.60
N PRO A 164 14.20 -8.86 20.67
CA PRO A 164 13.80 -7.52 21.10
C PRO A 164 14.15 -7.20 22.55
N VAL A 165 14.02 -8.20 23.41
CA VAL A 165 14.28 -8.03 24.84
C VAL A 165 15.80 -8.03 25.07
N PRO A 166 16.37 -6.98 25.67
CA PRO A 166 17.79 -6.98 26.04
C PRO A 166 18.09 -8.11 27.01
N GLY A 167 19.22 -8.78 26.84
CA GLY A 167 19.56 -9.93 27.65
C GLY A 167 20.66 -10.79 27.05
N THR A 168 20.89 -11.94 27.68
CA THR A 168 21.85 -12.93 27.20
C THR A 168 21.12 -14.18 26.75
N TYR A 169 21.29 -14.52 25.48
CA TYR A 169 20.69 -15.68 24.84
C TYR A 169 21.76 -16.71 24.51
N ARG A 170 21.42 -18.00 24.64
CA ARG A 170 22.32 -19.09 24.29
C ARG A 170 21.74 -19.93 23.18
N LEU A 171 22.63 -20.46 22.36
CA LEU A 171 22.33 -21.46 21.35
C LEU A 171 23.38 -22.55 21.45
N TYR A 172 23.01 -23.69 22.02
CA TYR A 172 23.83 -24.89 22.01
C TYR A 172 23.60 -25.63 20.69
N ILE A 173 24.69 -26.12 20.12
CA ILE A 173 24.69 -26.86 18.87
C ILE A 173 25.48 -28.15 19.01
N ARG A 174 25.10 -29.15 18.23
CA ARG A 174 25.83 -30.41 18.13
C ARG A 174 25.91 -30.84 16.67
N PRO A 175 27.07 -31.33 16.20
CA PRO A 175 27.19 -31.80 14.83
C PRO A 175 26.53 -33.17 14.68
N LEU A 176 25.93 -33.43 13.53
CA LEU A 176 25.29 -34.70 13.20
C LEU A 176 25.49 -35.08 11.73
N ILE A 177 25.35 -36.36 11.43
CA ILE A 177 25.09 -36.85 10.08
C ILE A 177 23.58 -37.06 9.96
N GLU A 178 22.94 -36.27 9.09
CA GLU A 178 21.47 -36.24 9.00
C GLU A 178 20.90 -37.64 8.70
N GLY A 179 19.89 -38.05 9.46
CA GLY A 179 19.27 -39.37 9.35
C GLY A 179 20.11 -40.57 9.83
N VAL A 180 21.34 -40.34 10.33
CA VAL A 180 22.25 -41.42 10.74
C VAL A 180 22.59 -41.33 12.23
N GLN A 181 23.29 -40.26 12.65
CA GLN A 181 23.73 -40.14 14.03
C GLN A 181 24.08 -38.70 14.43
N TRP A 182 23.87 -38.38 15.70
CA TRP A 182 24.53 -37.24 16.34
C TRP A 182 25.99 -37.63 16.67
N MET A 183 26.94 -36.82 16.21
CA MET A 183 28.37 -37.00 16.52
C MET A 183 28.68 -36.45 17.92
N GLU A 184 29.93 -36.35 18.31
CA GLU A 184 30.34 -35.95 19.67
C GLU A 184 29.74 -34.60 20.12
N ASP A 185 29.39 -34.53 21.40
CA ASP A 185 28.98 -33.29 22.07
C ASP A 185 30.18 -32.67 22.78
N PHE A 186 30.57 -31.47 22.37
CA PHE A 186 31.66 -30.70 22.97
C PHE A 186 31.14 -29.51 23.80
N GLY A 187 29.83 -29.45 24.06
CA GLY A 187 29.19 -28.33 24.75
C GLY A 187 29.33 -27.02 23.97
N VAL A 188 29.33 -27.09 22.63
CA VAL A 188 29.55 -25.94 21.76
C VAL A 188 28.31 -25.07 21.75
N TYR A 189 28.50 -23.78 22.01
CA TYR A 189 27.40 -22.83 22.03
C TYR A 189 27.82 -21.44 21.54
N TRP A 190 26.82 -20.63 21.23
CA TRP A 190 26.92 -19.17 21.11
C TRP A 190 26.24 -18.49 22.28
N GLN A 191 26.93 -17.54 22.89
CA GLN A 191 26.31 -16.55 23.75
C GLN A 191 26.08 -15.27 22.95
N VAL A 192 24.82 -14.82 22.83
CA VAL A 192 24.46 -13.57 22.18
C VAL A 192 24.01 -12.60 23.25
N THR A 193 24.71 -11.48 23.39
CA THR A 193 24.30 -10.41 24.30
C THR A 193 23.53 -9.37 23.50
N VAL A 194 22.27 -9.14 23.82
CA VAL A 194 21.50 -8.03 23.28
C VAL A 194 21.55 -6.89 24.28
N VAL A 195 22.11 -5.76 23.88
CA VAL A 195 22.10 -4.54 24.69
C VAL A 195 20.77 -3.80 24.49
N PRO A 196 20.37 -2.93 25.43
CA PRO A 196 19.26 -2.02 25.19
C PRO A 196 19.43 -1.31 23.85
N GLY A 197 18.37 -1.30 23.05
CA GLY A 197 18.31 -0.45 21.87
C GLY A 197 18.35 1.03 22.26
N ASP A 198 18.48 1.90 21.28
CA ASP A 198 18.34 3.33 21.50
C ASP A 198 17.00 3.70 22.16
N PRO A 199 16.93 4.83 22.87
CA PRO A 199 15.64 5.34 23.30
C PRO A 199 14.75 5.53 22.06
N ALA A 200 13.48 5.10 22.16
CA ALA A 200 12.51 5.32 21.11
C ALA A 200 12.39 6.82 20.82
N GLN A 201 12.41 7.17 19.55
CA GLN A 201 12.09 8.52 19.09
C GLN A 201 10.57 8.67 19.13
N ARG A 202 10.08 9.60 19.95
CA ARG A 202 8.67 9.98 19.95
C ARG A 202 8.37 10.87 18.74
N VAL A 203 7.45 10.45 17.89
CA VAL A 203 7.03 11.20 16.69
C VAL A 203 5.52 11.37 16.65
N THR A 204 5.05 12.39 15.93
CA THR A 204 3.63 12.57 15.61
C THR A 204 3.43 12.27 14.13
N VAL A 205 2.55 11.33 13.82
CA VAL A 205 2.27 10.88 12.46
C VAL A 205 1.61 12.02 11.67
N GLU A 206 2.19 12.37 10.52
CA GLU A 206 1.68 13.38 9.60
C GLU A 206 0.78 12.76 8.52
N SER A 207 1.17 11.60 7.99
CA SER A 207 0.37 10.83 7.04
C SER A 207 0.68 9.34 7.11
N VAL A 208 -0.28 8.52 6.71
CA VAL A 208 -0.15 7.06 6.58
C VAL A 208 -0.50 6.65 5.16
N ASP A 209 0.32 5.80 4.55
CA ASP A 209 0.00 5.11 3.30
C ASP A 209 0.08 3.59 3.52
N PRO A 210 -1.07 2.94 3.75
CA PRO A 210 -1.12 1.51 4.00
C PRO A 210 -0.95 0.68 2.72
N THR A 211 -0.88 1.27 1.52
CA THR A 211 -0.67 0.51 0.28
C THR A 211 0.78 0.13 0.06
N VAL A 212 1.70 0.90 0.65
CA VAL A 212 3.14 0.69 0.59
C VAL A 212 3.79 0.56 1.97
N ASP A 213 2.96 0.40 3.01
CA ASP A 213 3.33 0.15 4.40
C ASP A 213 4.30 1.20 4.97
N VAL A 214 3.91 2.47 4.84
CA VAL A 214 4.68 3.61 5.37
C VAL A 214 3.82 4.61 6.13
N PHE A 215 4.45 5.32 7.06
CA PHE A 215 3.94 6.59 7.57
C PHE A 215 5.03 7.66 7.53
N THR A 216 4.62 8.92 7.58
CA THR A 216 5.54 10.06 7.64
C THR A 216 5.39 10.81 8.96
N ALA A 217 6.49 11.33 9.49
CA ALA A 217 6.49 12.20 10.66
C ALA A 217 7.73 13.11 10.64
N GLY A 218 7.55 14.41 10.86
CA GLY A 218 8.64 15.38 10.83
C GLY A 218 9.39 15.42 9.48
N GLY A 219 8.69 15.16 8.37
CA GLY A 219 9.31 15.03 7.04
C GLY A 219 10.17 13.77 6.81
N VAL A 220 10.16 12.82 7.75
CA VAL A 220 10.85 11.53 7.63
C VAL A 220 9.85 10.43 7.29
N THR A 221 10.23 9.51 6.41
CA THR A 221 9.44 8.32 6.08
C THR A 221 9.88 7.13 6.91
N TYR A 222 8.91 6.51 7.59
CA TYR A 222 9.07 5.28 8.34
C TYR A 222 8.36 4.15 7.61
N ARG A 223 9.10 3.11 7.24
CA ARG A 223 8.54 1.89 6.63
C ARG A 223 8.27 0.87 7.73
N PHE A 224 7.18 0.13 7.63
CA PHE A 224 6.89 -0.98 8.54
C PHE A 224 6.59 -2.25 7.75
N ASP A 225 6.96 -3.40 8.29
CA ASP A 225 6.77 -4.70 7.64
C ASP A 225 6.44 -5.81 8.65
N PRO A 226 6.01 -7.01 8.21
CA PRO A 226 5.62 -8.09 9.11
C PRO A 226 6.75 -8.65 10.00
N ASN A 227 8.02 -8.29 9.76
CA ASN A 227 9.15 -8.68 10.60
C ASN A 227 9.44 -7.66 11.70
N ASP A 228 8.72 -6.54 11.74
CA ASP A 228 8.76 -5.52 12.80
C ASP A 228 7.95 -5.91 14.05
N GLN A 229 8.23 -5.25 15.17
CA GLN A 229 7.45 -5.35 16.40
C GLN A 229 6.49 -4.17 16.51
N PHE A 230 5.26 -4.47 16.94
CA PHE A 230 4.19 -3.49 17.05
C PHE A 230 3.53 -3.54 18.42
N GLU A 231 3.36 -2.37 19.03
CA GLU A 231 2.73 -2.20 20.33
C GLU A 231 1.66 -1.10 20.29
N TYR A 232 0.71 -1.21 21.20
CA TYR A 232 -0.34 -0.24 21.47
C TYR A 232 -0.35 0.05 22.97
N GLY A 233 0.35 1.11 23.38
CA GLY A 233 0.66 1.37 24.78
C GLY A 233 1.42 0.20 25.40
N ASP A 234 0.79 -0.53 26.32
CA ASP A 234 1.39 -1.70 26.99
C ASP A 234 1.08 -3.05 26.30
N TRP A 235 0.34 -3.05 25.18
CA TRP A 235 -0.14 -4.25 24.51
C TRP A 235 0.66 -4.58 23.25
N LEU A 236 1.14 -5.80 23.12
CA LEU A 236 1.71 -6.30 21.86
C LEU A 236 0.57 -6.56 20.86
N ILE A 237 0.70 -6.03 19.64
CA ILE A 237 -0.29 -6.17 18.56
C ILE A 237 0.34 -6.77 17.31
N THR A 238 -0.49 -7.30 16.41
CA THR A 238 -0.02 -7.85 15.13
C THR A 238 0.26 -6.73 14.12
N TYR A 239 1.02 -7.07 13.07
CA TYR A 239 1.22 -6.22 11.90
C TYR A 239 -0.10 -5.68 11.33
N ASP A 240 -1.10 -6.55 11.11
CA ASP A 240 -2.39 -6.14 10.56
C ASP A 240 -3.16 -5.22 11.52
N GLN A 241 -3.05 -5.45 12.83
CA GLN A 241 -3.65 -4.58 13.84
C GLN A 241 -2.99 -3.20 13.84
N PHE A 242 -1.65 -3.13 13.77
CA PHE A 242 -0.94 -1.86 13.70
C PHE A 242 -1.32 -1.09 12.44
N LYS A 243 -1.32 -1.76 11.29
CA LYS A 243 -1.73 -1.18 10.00
C LYS A 243 -3.16 -0.64 10.03
N PHE A 244 -4.05 -1.30 10.79
CA PHE A 244 -5.43 -0.85 10.97
C PHE A 244 -5.58 0.31 11.95
N LEU A 245 -4.69 0.41 12.95
CA LEU A 245 -4.77 1.39 14.03
C LEU A 245 -4.06 2.70 13.69
N VAL A 246 -2.86 2.64 13.10
CA VAL A 246 -2.02 3.83 12.90
C VAL A 246 -2.70 4.84 11.98
N SER A 247 -2.75 6.09 12.42
CA SER A 247 -3.46 7.17 11.76
C SER A 247 -2.70 8.50 11.94
N ALA A 248 -2.97 9.47 11.07
CA ALA A 248 -2.37 10.80 11.26
C ALA A 248 -2.87 11.50 12.51
N GLY A 249 -1.92 12.14 13.20
CA GLY A 249 -2.09 12.75 14.51
C GLY A 249 -1.70 11.82 15.66
N ASP A 250 -1.54 10.51 15.41
CA ASP A 250 -1.09 9.59 16.44
C ASP A 250 0.34 9.90 16.89
N VAL A 251 0.60 9.65 18.16
CA VAL A 251 1.95 9.71 18.72
C VAL A 251 2.50 8.29 18.76
N VAL A 252 3.62 8.09 18.09
CA VAL A 252 4.29 6.79 17.99
C VAL A 252 5.69 6.91 18.58
N ASP A 253 6.03 6.01 19.48
CA ASP A 253 7.41 5.79 19.91
C ASP A 253 8.07 4.83 18.92
N VAL A 254 9.16 5.29 18.29
CA VAL A 254 9.78 4.62 17.14
C VAL A 254 11.24 4.28 17.43
N ASN A 255 11.59 3.01 17.28
CA ASN A 255 12.97 2.56 17.08
C ASN A 255 13.11 2.04 15.65
N TYR A 256 13.46 2.95 14.73
CA TYR A 256 13.47 2.63 13.31
C TYR A 256 14.77 1.96 12.87
N GLN A 257 14.64 0.87 12.10
CA GLN A 257 15.76 0.22 11.42
C GLN A 257 15.52 0.24 9.91
N PRO A 258 16.30 1.00 9.11
CA PRO A 258 16.03 1.19 7.68
C PRO A 258 16.34 -0.04 6.80
N LEU A 259 16.92 -1.11 7.38
CA LEU A 259 17.21 -2.35 6.66
C LEU A 259 16.03 -3.32 6.80
N THR A 260 15.50 -3.81 5.68
CA THR A 260 14.31 -4.70 5.62
C THR A 260 14.48 -6.08 6.29
N SER A 261 15.65 -6.40 6.83
CA SER A 261 15.90 -7.62 7.62
C SER A 261 16.04 -7.34 9.12
N ALA A 262 16.32 -6.09 9.48
CA ALA A 262 16.33 -5.64 10.86
C ALA A 262 14.90 -5.36 11.32
N MET A 263 14.66 -5.52 12.62
CA MET A 263 13.34 -5.31 13.20
C MET A 263 13.25 -3.89 13.74
N SER A 264 12.33 -3.10 13.21
CA SER A 264 11.89 -1.85 13.81
C SER A 264 10.91 -2.13 14.95
N HIS A 265 10.79 -1.18 15.87
CA HIS A 265 9.77 -1.20 16.90
C HIS A 265 8.92 0.06 16.79
N PHE A 266 7.59 -0.14 16.75
CA PHE A 266 6.62 0.94 16.71
C PHE A 266 5.60 0.74 17.84
N ASN A 267 5.46 1.72 18.71
CA ASN A 267 4.46 1.71 19.77
C ASN A 267 3.54 2.92 19.63
N ILE A 268 2.25 2.70 19.34
CA ILE A 268 1.25 3.77 19.35
C ILE A 268 0.96 4.12 20.81
N VAL A 269 1.49 5.25 21.28
CA VAL A 269 1.40 5.69 22.68
C VAL A 269 0.30 6.71 22.92
N ALA A 270 -0.17 7.38 21.86
CA ALA A 270 -1.41 8.15 21.90
C ALA A 270 -2.12 8.03 20.55
N ASP A 271 -3.30 7.42 20.57
CA ASP A 271 -4.17 7.25 19.42
C ASP A 271 -5.25 8.33 19.43
N VAL A 272 -5.21 9.23 18.43
CA VAL A 272 -6.23 10.26 18.26
C VAL A 272 -7.42 9.75 17.44
N GLY A 273 -7.25 8.62 16.78
CA GLY A 273 -8.21 7.98 15.90
C GLY A 273 -8.39 8.68 14.56
N PHE A 274 -9.24 8.08 13.74
CA PHE A 274 -9.54 8.58 12.41
C PHE A 274 -10.42 9.83 12.47
N ALA A 275 -10.14 10.80 11.62
CA ALA A 275 -10.97 11.98 11.44
C ALA A 275 -12.24 11.58 10.65
N PRO A 276 -13.39 12.21 10.94
CA PRO A 276 -14.61 11.94 10.19
C PRO A 276 -14.43 12.35 8.71
N PRO A 277 -15.11 11.66 7.78
CA PRO A 277 -15.05 12.03 6.37
C PRO A 277 -15.77 13.35 6.12
N THR A 278 -15.59 13.93 4.92
CA THR A 278 -16.62 14.82 4.35
C THR A 278 -17.48 14.00 3.38
N ALA A 279 -18.71 14.43 3.13
CA ALA A 279 -19.57 13.72 2.20
C ALA A 279 -20.52 14.62 1.43
N THR A 280 -20.91 14.16 0.25
CA THR A 280 -22.06 14.63 -0.52
C THR A 280 -23.08 13.51 -0.64
N TRP A 281 -24.34 13.86 -0.90
CA TRP A 281 -25.40 12.87 -1.04
C TRP A 281 -26.30 13.17 -2.24
N ARG A 282 -26.96 12.12 -2.75
CA ARG A 282 -27.90 12.18 -3.88
C ARG A 282 -29.04 11.19 -3.66
N VAL A 283 -30.22 11.54 -4.19
CA VAL A 283 -31.39 10.66 -4.27
C VAL A 283 -31.46 10.06 -5.67
N GLY A 284 -31.72 8.76 -5.78
CA GLY A 284 -31.80 8.03 -7.05
C GLY A 284 -32.39 6.64 -6.88
N ASN A 285 -32.30 5.81 -7.91
CA ASN A 285 -32.57 4.37 -7.89
C ASN A 285 -31.25 3.59 -7.98
N TYR A 286 -30.89 2.92 -6.91
CA TYR A 286 -29.70 2.08 -6.81
C TYR A 286 -30.03 0.59 -6.68
N ASP A 287 -31.32 0.22 -6.62
CA ASP A 287 -31.83 -1.16 -6.69
C ASP A 287 -31.72 -1.78 -8.09
N GLY A 288 -31.56 -0.94 -9.12
CA GLY A 288 -31.39 -1.34 -10.52
C GLY A 288 -32.67 -1.17 -11.37
N PRO A 289 -32.62 -1.59 -12.64
CA PRO A 289 -33.55 -1.12 -13.69
C PRO A 289 -34.98 -1.65 -13.57
N THR A 290 -35.27 -2.53 -12.59
CA THR A 290 -36.63 -3.05 -12.34
C THR A 290 -37.44 -2.18 -11.39
N VAL A 291 -36.77 -1.30 -10.64
CA VAL A 291 -37.41 -0.31 -9.76
C VAL A 291 -37.58 0.98 -10.57
N MET A 292 -38.80 1.53 -10.57
CA MET A 292 -39.16 2.70 -11.40
C MET A 292 -39.34 3.97 -10.57
N VAL A 293 -38.80 4.02 -9.34
CA VAL A 293 -38.89 5.16 -8.44
C VAL A 293 -37.52 5.45 -7.81
N LYS A 294 -37.25 6.72 -7.53
CA LYS A 294 -36.03 7.21 -6.88
C LYS A 294 -36.27 7.24 -5.38
N ASN A 295 -36.04 6.10 -4.71
CA ASN A 295 -36.25 5.93 -3.27
C ASN A 295 -34.97 5.57 -2.51
N ASP A 296 -33.79 5.69 -3.13
CA ASP A 296 -32.51 5.37 -2.52
C ASP A 296 -31.66 6.61 -2.30
N VAL A 297 -30.75 6.54 -1.34
CA VAL A 297 -29.81 7.63 -1.04
C VAL A 297 -28.38 7.11 -1.16
N ARG A 298 -27.62 7.70 -2.09
CA ARG A 298 -26.18 7.48 -2.24
C ARG A 298 -25.41 8.57 -1.52
N VAL A 299 -24.43 8.15 -0.73
CA VAL A 299 -23.52 9.03 0.02
C VAL A 299 -22.09 8.78 -0.49
N ASP A 300 -21.52 9.83 -1.07
CA ASP A 300 -20.13 9.87 -1.56
C ASP A 300 -19.23 10.47 -0.48
N PHE A 301 -18.16 9.76 -0.12
CA PHE A 301 -17.19 10.25 0.86
C PHE A 301 -15.97 10.87 0.18
N ALA A 302 -15.48 11.96 0.73
CA ALA A 302 -14.11 12.40 0.54
C ALA A 302 -13.35 12.19 1.85
N GLU A 303 -12.44 11.22 1.81
CA GLU A 303 -11.58 10.84 2.92
C GLU A 303 -10.53 11.93 3.19
N PRO A 304 -10.17 12.18 4.46
CA PRO A 304 -8.97 12.92 4.78
C PRO A 304 -7.76 12.28 4.10
N ALA A 305 -6.91 13.08 3.45
CA ALA A 305 -5.78 12.59 2.66
C ALA A 305 -4.81 11.70 3.44
N SER A 306 -4.79 11.83 4.76
CA SER A 306 -3.96 11.06 5.69
C SER A 306 -4.55 9.71 6.12
N GLN A 307 -5.77 9.35 5.67
CA GLN A 307 -6.57 8.25 6.20
C GLN A 307 -7.35 7.53 5.08
N ARG A 308 -6.63 7.00 4.08
CA ARG A 308 -7.23 6.36 2.90
C ARG A 308 -7.69 4.92 3.13
N GLY A 309 -8.87 4.57 2.63
CA GLY A 309 -9.38 3.20 2.58
C GLY A 309 -10.08 2.73 3.86
N GLN A 310 -10.62 3.66 4.65
CA GLN A 310 -11.24 3.36 5.94
C GLN A 310 -12.75 3.23 5.81
N PHE A 311 -13.32 2.23 6.50
CA PHE A 311 -14.77 2.11 6.60
C PHE A 311 -15.35 3.12 7.60
N TYR A 312 -16.39 3.83 7.19
CA TYR A 312 -17.14 4.75 8.03
C TYR A 312 -18.47 4.14 8.46
N ALA A 313 -18.81 4.34 9.73
CA ALA A 313 -20.16 4.08 10.22
C ALA A 313 -21.08 5.18 9.70
N VAL A 314 -22.14 4.81 8.99
CA VAL A 314 -23.16 5.74 8.48
C VAL A 314 -24.46 5.52 9.22
N GLU A 315 -25.05 6.62 9.68
CA GLU A 315 -26.30 6.60 10.41
C GLU A 315 -27.27 7.67 9.91
N ARG A 316 -28.56 7.37 10.04
CA ARG A 316 -29.66 8.22 9.60
C ARG A 316 -30.62 8.45 10.75
N ALA A 317 -31.17 9.66 10.84
CA ALA A 317 -32.27 10.01 11.73
C ALA A 317 -33.42 10.66 10.95
N PRO A 318 -34.69 10.25 11.14
CA PRO A 318 -35.83 11.01 10.62
C PRO A 318 -35.96 12.34 11.37
N VAL A 319 -36.27 13.41 10.63
CA VAL A 319 -36.40 14.77 11.17
C VAL A 319 -37.64 15.49 10.62
N ALA A 320 -37.98 16.63 11.20
CA ALA A 320 -39.09 17.45 10.71
C ALA A 320 -38.80 18.04 9.32
N ALA A 321 -39.82 18.19 8.48
CA ALA A 321 -39.68 18.64 7.09
C ALA A 321 -39.05 20.04 6.90
N GLY A 322 -39.08 20.89 7.92
CA GLY A 322 -38.47 22.23 7.91
C GLY A 322 -37.01 22.28 8.37
N THR A 323 -36.38 21.12 8.62
CA THR A 323 -34.99 21.06 9.07
C THR A 323 -34.06 21.54 7.96
N THR A 324 -33.18 22.51 8.26
CA THR A 324 -32.20 23.06 7.32
C THR A 324 -30.75 22.72 7.70
N THR A 325 -30.51 22.21 8.91
CA THR A 325 -29.18 21.85 9.40
C THR A 325 -29.26 20.61 10.27
N CYS A 326 -28.32 19.69 10.07
CA CYS A 326 -28.20 18.46 10.85
C CYS A 326 -27.11 18.61 11.90
N THR A 327 -27.38 18.11 13.10
CA THR A 327 -26.53 18.20 14.28
C THR A 327 -26.70 16.94 15.11
N ILE A 328 -25.87 16.76 16.14
CA ILE A 328 -25.97 15.62 17.07
C ILE A 328 -27.37 15.46 17.70
N THR A 329 -28.13 16.55 17.85
CA THR A 329 -29.47 16.55 18.45
C THR A 329 -30.61 16.47 17.46
N SER A 330 -30.33 16.38 16.14
CA SER A 330 -31.39 16.44 15.12
C SER A 330 -32.34 15.24 15.14
N GLY A 331 -31.92 14.08 15.66
CA GLY A 331 -32.81 12.95 15.86
C GLY A 331 -32.10 11.68 16.36
N PRO A 332 -32.85 10.58 16.53
CA PRO A 332 -32.28 9.30 16.94
C PRO A 332 -31.54 8.66 15.77
N TYR A 333 -30.25 8.95 15.65
CA TYR A 333 -29.40 8.37 14.61
C TYR A 333 -29.24 6.86 14.84
N ALA A 334 -29.42 6.10 13.77
CA ALA A 334 -29.22 4.65 13.76
C ALA A 334 -28.72 4.20 12.38
N THR A 335 -28.05 3.05 12.34
CA THR A 335 -27.61 2.42 11.09
C THR A 335 -28.82 2.06 10.20
N PRO A 336 -28.83 2.42 8.90
CA PRO A 336 -29.91 2.06 8.00
C PRO A 336 -30.03 0.55 7.81
N THR A 337 -31.27 0.03 7.91
CA THR A 337 -31.57 -1.41 7.89
C THR A 337 -31.31 -2.07 6.54
N ARG A 338 -31.47 -1.33 5.43
CA ARG A 338 -31.18 -1.80 4.07
C ARG A 338 -30.08 -0.92 3.49
N SER A 339 -28.85 -1.39 3.59
CA SER A 339 -27.71 -0.67 3.06
C SER A 339 -26.66 -1.64 2.55
N ASN A 340 -25.78 -1.17 1.68
CA ASN A 340 -24.68 -1.96 1.12
C ASN A 340 -23.52 -2.21 2.10
N GLN A 341 -23.65 -1.83 3.38
CA GLN A 341 -22.70 -2.04 4.50
C GLN A 341 -21.22 -1.94 4.07
N GLY A 342 -20.63 -0.74 4.13
CA GLY A 342 -19.20 -0.56 3.85
C GLY A 342 -18.84 0.71 3.09
N GLY A 343 -19.37 1.87 3.47
CA GLY A 343 -18.90 3.13 2.91
C GLY A 343 -17.45 3.36 3.32
N GLY A 344 -16.50 3.44 2.38
CA GLY A 344 -15.10 3.51 2.81
C GLY A 344 -14.05 3.77 1.74
N SER A 345 -14.41 4.53 0.70
CA SER A 345 -13.49 5.34 -0.11
C SER A 345 -14.27 6.01 -1.25
N VAL A 346 -13.61 6.90 -2.00
CA VAL A 346 -14.15 7.50 -3.23
C VAL A 346 -14.60 6.43 -4.26
N GLY A 347 -14.10 5.18 -4.14
CA GLY A 347 -14.44 4.07 -5.03
C GLY A 347 -15.59 3.17 -4.55
N GLN A 348 -16.11 3.35 -3.34
CA GLN A 348 -17.20 2.54 -2.76
C GLN A 348 -18.17 3.44 -1.96
N PRO A 349 -19.19 4.03 -2.62
CA PRO A 349 -20.16 4.88 -1.96
C PRO A 349 -21.06 4.07 -1.02
N PHE A 350 -21.58 4.72 0.02
CA PHE A 350 -22.63 4.13 0.85
C PHE A 350 -23.99 4.32 0.18
N ILE A 351 -24.80 3.27 0.16
CA ILE A 351 -26.15 3.29 -0.41
C ILE A 351 -27.14 2.85 0.67
N ASP A 352 -28.13 3.70 0.93
CA ASP A 352 -29.29 3.46 1.77
C ASP A 352 -30.49 3.17 0.86
N TYR A 353 -30.94 1.92 0.85
CA TYR A 353 -31.96 1.44 -0.06
C TYR A 353 -33.36 1.58 0.56
N ASP A 354 -34.36 1.77 -0.30
CA ASP A 354 -35.77 1.82 0.06
C ASP A 354 -36.10 2.86 1.15
N VAL A 355 -35.50 4.04 1.08
CA VAL A 355 -35.73 5.12 2.05
C VAL A 355 -37.18 5.62 1.95
N PRO A 356 -37.97 5.57 3.04
CA PRO A 356 -39.34 6.06 3.01
C PRO A 356 -39.39 7.57 2.72
N SER A 357 -40.52 8.06 2.20
CA SER A 357 -40.75 9.50 2.03
C SER A 357 -40.64 10.23 3.37
N GLY A 358 -39.93 11.36 3.39
CA GLY A 358 -39.64 12.10 4.62
C GLY A 358 -38.45 13.05 4.49
N THR A 359 -38.00 13.56 5.63
CA THR A 359 -36.76 14.34 5.72
C THR A 359 -35.84 13.67 6.72
N TYR A 360 -34.56 13.54 6.36
CA TYR A 360 -33.59 12.76 7.11
C TYR A 360 -32.29 13.51 7.28
N CYS A 361 -31.68 13.37 8.45
CA CYS A 361 -30.31 13.78 8.67
C CYS A 361 -29.40 12.56 8.63
N TYR A 362 -28.29 12.67 7.92
CA TYR A 362 -27.23 11.66 7.90
C TYR A 362 -26.02 12.13 8.68
N ARG A 363 -25.32 11.17 9.28
CA ARG A 363 -23.98 11.36 9.83
C ARG A 363 -23.09 10.20 9.41
N ALA A 364 -21.82 10.48 9.19
CA ALA A 364 -20.82 9.44 9.02
C ALA A 364 -19.62 9.71 9.91
N GLY A 365 -19.04 8.65 10.44
CA GLY A 365 -17.96 8.79 11.39
C GLY A 365 -17.02 7.62 11.37
N ALA A 366 -15.77 7.93 11.73
CA ALA A 366 -14.72 6.95 11.84
C ALA A 366 -14.64 6.48 13.29
N HIS A 367 -14.55 5.16 13.50
CA HIS A 367 -14.48 4.59 14.84
C HIS A 367 -13.05 4.70 15.37
N ASN A 368 -12.91 5.27 16.57
CA ASN A 368 -11.68 5.24 17.35
C ASN A 368 -11.77 4.06 18.32
N GLN A 369 -10.87 3.08 18.18
CA GLN A 369 -10.88 1.85 18.97
C GLN A 369 -10.54 2.12 20.44
N THR A 370 -9.69 3.10 20.71
CA THR A 370 -9.17 3.46 22.02
C THR A 370 -10.20 4.18 22.88
N ALA A 371 -10.87 5.17 22.31
CA ALA A 371 -11.98 5.86 22.97
C ALA A 371 -13.27 5.03 22.96
N ASN A 372 -13.29 3.92 22.21
CA ASN A 372 -14.49 3.18 21.83
C ASN A 372 -15.62 4.13 21.41
N ALA A 373 -15.27 5.13 20.61
CA ALA A 373 -16.13 6.24 20.25
C ALA A 373 -15.98 6.54 18.76
N THR A 374 -17.09 6.95 18.15
CA THR A 374 -17.09 7.35 16.74
C THR A 374 -17.16 8.87 16.66
N ALA A 375 -16.16 9.48 16.02
CA ALA A 375 -16.22 10.90 15.68
C ALA A 375 -17.09 11.06 14.44
N PHE A 376 -18.24 11.73 14.58
CA PHE A 376 -19.19 11.92 13.48
C PHE A 376 -19.14 13.33 12.89
N THR A 377 -19.22 13.41 11.57
CA THR A 377 -19.65 14.63 10.87
C THR A 377 -21.14 14.53 10.52
N TYR A 378 -21.78 15.68 10.29
CA TYR A 378 -23.20 15.80 9.97
C TYR A 378 -23.37 16.42 8.60
N PHE A 379 -24.21 15.80 7.77
CA PHE A 379 -24.45 16.27 6.40
C PHE A 379 -25.80 16.98 6.31
N GLY A 380 -25.98 17.82 5.28
CA GLY A 380 -27.24 18.53 5.06
C GLY A 380 -28.46 17.58 4.98
N PRO A 381 -29.67 18.06 5.34
CA PRO A 381 -30.86 17.23 5.38
C PRO A 381 -31.24 16.72 3.99
N VAL A 382 -31.48 15.41 3.88
CA VAL A 382 -31.98 14.73 2.69
C VAL A 382 -33.49 14.77 2.69
N ARG A 383 -34.10 15.16 1.57
CA ARG A 383 -35.56 15.14 1.39
C ARG A 383 -35.94 14.05 0.41
N MET A 384 -36.72 13.08 0.88
CA MET A 384 -37.34 12.05 0.06
C MET A 384 -38.80 12.44 -0.24
N PRO A 385 -39.17 12.80 -1.48
CA PRO A 385 -40.51 13.26 -1.84
C PRO A 385 -41.62 12.24 -1.54
N ASN A 386 -42.86 12.72 -1.43
CA ASN A 386 -44.07 11.89 -1.31
C ASN A 386 -45.07 12.23 -2.43
N PRO A 387 -45.32 11.33 -3.41
CA PRO A 387 -44.63 10.06 -3.61
C PRO A 387 -43.15 10.26 -4.02
N PRO A 388 -42.29 9.25 -3.88
CA PRO A 388 -40.96 9.27 -4.49
C PRO A 388 -41.05 9.60 -5.98
N GLU A 389 -40.05 10.32 -6.49
CA GLU A 389 -40.03 10.68 -7.92
C GLU A 389 -39.90 9.42 -8.78
N PRO A 390 -40.58 9.33 -9.93
CA PRO A 390 -40.36 8.22 -10.85
C PRO A 390 -38.93 8.27 -11.38
N VAL A 391 -38.37 7.10 -11.66
CA VAL A 391 -37.14 6.99 -12.43
C VAL A 391 -37.37 7.61 -13.80
N SER A 392 -36.41 8.42 -14.22
CA SER A 392 -36.46 9.12 -15.50
C SER A 392 -36.35 8.12 -16.66
N HIS A 393 -36.58 8.61 -17.86
CA HIS A 393 -36.32 7.86 -19.08
C HIS A 393 -34.82 7.53 -19.18
N GLN A 394 -34.42 6.73 -20.18
CA GLN A 394 -33.00 6.56 -20.48
C GLN A 394 -32.34 7.93 -20.70
N PRO A 395 -31.14 8.18 -20.15
CA PRO A 395 -30.50 9.49 -20.26
C PRO A 395 -30.14 9.78 -21.71
N THR A 396 -30.35 11.01 -22.15
CA THR A 396 -30.01 11.48 -23.50
C THR A 396 -28.92 12.55 -23.44
N SER A 397 -27.98 12.52 -24.37
CA SER A 397 -26.93 13.53 -24.44
C SER A 397 -27.44 14.78 -25.14
N LEU A 398 -27.12 15.93 -24.55
CA LEU A 398 -27.53 17.26 -24.99
C LEU A 398 -26.42 18.01 -25.74
N ASP A 399 -25.16 17.76 -25.38
CA ASP A 399 -23.97 18.42 -25.93
C ASP A 399 -22.76 17.49 -25.70
N ALA A 400 -21.91 17.29 -26.72
CA ALA A 400 -20.73 16.45 -26.63
C ALA A 400 -19.48 17.11 -27.26
N ARG A 401 -18.41 17.27 -26.48
CA ARG A 401 -17.20 18.01 -26.89
C ARG A 401 -15.93 17.26 -26.62
N VAL A 402 -14.90 17.56 -27.41
CA VAL A 402 -13.57 16.98 -27.26
C VAL A 402 -12.56 18.09 -27.03
N TYR A 403 -11.72 17.91 -26.03
CA TYR A 403 -10.61 18.78 -25.67
C TYR A 403 -9.32 18.01 -25.89
N SER A 404 -8.61 18.34 -26.98
CA SER A 404 -7.35 17.69 -27.31
C SER A 404 -6.30 17.92 -26.23
N SER A 405 -5.55 16.88 -25.93
CA SER A 405 -4.38 16.95 -25.06
C SER A 405 -3.31 17.89 -25.66
N ALA A 406 -2.50 18.49 -24.80
CA ALA A 406 -1.47 19.44 -25.22
C ALA A 406 -0.36 18.82 -26.12
N THR A 407 -0.29 17.49 -26.16
CA THR A 407 0.73 16.71 -26.89
C THR A 407 0.17 15.89 -28.05
N GLY A 408 -1.16 15.76 -28.14
CA GLY A 408 -1.86 15.06 -29.21
C GLY A 408 -2.11 15.94 -30.44
N SER A 409 -2.60 15.33 -31.52
CA SER A 409 -3.04 16.05 -32.71
C SER A 409 -4.47 16.55 -32.50
N PRO A 410 -4.79 17.80 -32.89
CA PRO A 410 -6.15 18.32 -32.77
C PRO A 410 -7.16 17.67 -33.73
N SER A 411 -6.70 16.81 -34.65
CA SER A 411 -7.53 16.17 -35.67
C SER A 411 -7.82 14.70 -35.42
N THR A 412 -7.27 14.10 -34.36
CA THR A 412 -7.42 12.67 -34.03
C THR A 412 -7.72 12.48 -32.55
N PHE A 413 -8.27 11.33 -32.18
CA PHE A 413 -8.39 10.93 -30.77
C PHE A 413 -7.07 10.35 -30.28
N ASP A 414 -6.47 11.01 -29.29
CA ASP A 414 -5.17 10.67 -28.70
C ASP A 414 -5.27 10.36 -27.20
N ASP A 415 -4.26 9.65 -26.68
CA ASP A 415 -4.16 9.37 -25.24
C ASP A 415 -4.10 10.68 -24.44
N GLY A 416 -4.95 10.78 -23.41
CA GLY A 416 -5.06 11.98 -22.59
C GLY A 416 -6.05 13.04 -23.11
N ASP A 417 -6.65 12.86 -24.29
CA ASP A 417 -7.76 13.72 -24.72
C ASP A 417 -8.94 13.62 -23.75
N VAL A 418 -9.66 14.72 -23.55
CA VAL A 418 -10.81 14.78 -22.65
C VAL A 418 -12.09 14.95 -23.45
N ILE A 419 -13.00 14.00 -23.32
CA ILE A 419 -14.36 14.07 -23.86
C ILE A 419 -15.28 14.54 -22.72
N LYS A 420 -16.09 15.58 -22.97
CA LYS A 420 -17.16 16.00 -22.06
C LYS A 420 -18.50 15.80 -22.74
N ILE A 421 -19.40 15.08 -22.08
CA ILE A 421 -20.75 14.85 -22.59
C ILE A 421 -21.74 15.30 -21.52
N ALA A 422 -22.58 16.27 -21.87
CA ALA A 422 -23.68 16.73 -21.04
C ALA A 422 -24.93 15.90 -21.32
N PHE A 423 -25.65 15.54 -20.26
CA PHE A 423 -26.89 14.78 -20.29
C PHE A 423 -28.04 15.62 -19.76
N ASP A 424 -29.26 15.19 -20.08
CA ASP A 424 -30.50 15.75 -19.54
C ASP A 424 -30.74 15.40 -18.07
N GLU A 425 -29.96 14.46 -17.53
CA GLU A 425 -29.99 14.06 -16.13
C GLU A 425 -28.62 13.68 -15.56
N ALA A 426 -28.61 13.33 -14.27
CA ALA A 426 -27.38 12.96 -13.57
C ALA A 426 -26.91 11.56 -13.97
N MET A 427 -25.62 11.45 -14.32
CA MET A 427 -25.00 10.19 -14.73
C MET A 427 -24.28 9.49 -13.57
N ARG A 428 -24.24 8.15 -13.60
CA ARG A 428 -23.54 7.35 -12.59
C ARG A 428 -22.02 7.54 -12.68
N SER A 429 -21.35 7.61 -11.53
CA SER A 429 -19.89 7.80 -11.43
C SER A 429 -19.24 7.00 -10.28
N PRO A 430 -17.97 6.54 -10.44
CA PRO A 430 -17.25 6.45 -11.70
C PRO A 430 -17.89 5.41 -12.63
N CYS A 431 -17.64 5.53 -13.93
CA CYS A 431 -18.04 4.49 -14.86
C CYS A 431 -17.31 3.17 -14.54
N ALA A 432 -17.88 2.05 -14.98
CA ALA A 432 -17.18 0.78 -14.90
C ALA A 432 -15.84 0.84 -15.66
N VAL A 433 -14.77 0.30 -15.06
CA VAL A 433 -13.42 0.34 -15.62
C VAL A 433 -13.35 -0.43 -16.93
N GLY A 434 -12.71 0.16 -17.95
CA GLY A 434 -12.34 -0.54 -19.19
C GLY A 434 -13.47 -0.71 -20.20
N VAL A 435 -14.54 0.07 -20.12
CA VAL A 435 -15.66 -0.02 -21.06
C VAL A 435 -15.45 0.94 -22.24
N PRO A 436 -15.33 0.44 -23.49
CA PRO A 436 -15.06 1.30 -24.63
C PRO A 436 -16.32 2.00 -25.15
N ILE A 437 -16.11 3.17 -25.77
CA ILE A 437 -17.10 3.83 -26.63
C ILE A 437 -16.71 3.55 -28.08
N ARG A 438 -17.66 3.07 -28.88
CA ARG A 438 -17.45 2.84 -30.30
C ARG A 438 -17.80 4.09 -31.08
N LEU A 439 -16.83 4.60 -31.83
CA LEU A 439 -16.96 5.80 -32.63
C LEU A 439 -16.82 5.49 -34.12
N ARG A 440 -17.43 6.34 -34.94
CA ARG A 440 -17.26 6.35 -36.39
C ARG A 440 -17.00 7.77 -36.89
N ASP A 441 -15.94 7.97 -37.65
CA ASP A 441 -15.64 9.26 -38.26
C ASP A 441 -16.23 9.40 -39.68
N ALA A 442 -16.01 10.58 -40.28
CA ALA A 442 -16.57 10.96 -41.57
C ALA A 442 -16.08 10.10 -42.75
N ASP A 443 -14.88 9.52 -42.63
CA ASP A 443 -14.26 8.75 -43.70
C ASP A 443 -14.55 7.25 -43.60
N GLY A 444 -15.27 6.86 -42.55
CA GLY A 444 -15.77 5.52 -42.33
C GLY A 444 -14.92 4.69 -41.39
N THR A 445 -13.87 5.25 -40.78
CA THR A 445 -13.12 4.56 -39.74
C THR A 445 -14.04 4.29 -38.54
N VAL A 446 -14.06 3.04 -38.08
CA VAL A 446 -14.76 2.62 -36.87
C VAL A 446 -13.72 2.14 -35.87
N ALA A 447 -13.73 2.68 -34.66
CA ALA A 447 -12.78 2.31 -33.62
C ALA A 447 -13.43 2.29 -32.23
N ASP A 448 -12.90 1.45 -31.36
CA ASP A 448 -13.22 1.46 -29.93
C ASP A 448 -12.23 2.36 -29.18
N VAL A 449 -12.75 3.31 -28.40
CA VAL A 449 -11.97 4.23 -27.57
C VAL A 449 -12.14 3.83 -26.11
N ALA A 450 -11.02 3.48 -25.45
CA ALA A 450 -11.03 3.21 -24.03
C ALA A 450 -11.02 4.52 -23.24
N VAL A 451 -11.89 4.61 -22.23
CA VAL A 451 -12.04 5.82 -21.42
C VAL A 451 -12.02 5.51 -19.92
N GLU A 452 -11.44 6.42 -19.16
CA GLU A 452 -11.71 6.57 -17.72
C GLU A 452 -12.72 7.69 -17.54
N CYS A 453 -13.90 7.42 -16.97
CA CYS A 453 -14.93 8.43 -16.79
C CYS A 453 -15.45 8.60 -15.37
N ALA A 454 -15.70 9.86 -15.02
CA ALA A 454 -16.31 10.32 -13.79
C ALA A 454 -17.21 11.53 -14.07
N THR A 455 -18.15 11.81 -13.17
CA THR A 455 -18.96 13.02 -13.28
C THR A 455 -18.24 14.28 -12.79
N ALA A 456 -18.57 15.42 -13.38
CA ALA A 456 -18.11 16.71 -12.91
C ALA A 456 -18.64 17.02 -11.49
N THR A 457 -17.74 17.42 -10.59
CA THR A 457 -18.07 17.77 -9.19
C THR A 457 -18.51 19.22 -9.01
N VAL A 458 -18.31 20.05 -10.04
CA VAL A 458 -18.74 21.45 -10.13
C VAL A 458 -19.48 21.68 -11.45
N ALA A 459 -20.25 22.76 -11.54
CA ALA A 459 -20.92 23.12 -12.79
C ALA A 459 -19.89 23.29 -13.92
N GLN A 460 -20.24 22.84 -15.11
CA GLN A 460 -19.37 22.89 -16.29
C GLN A 460 -20.05 23.68 -17.40
N ALA A 461 -19.30 24.55 -18.05
CA ALA A 461 -19.71 25.17 -19.31
C ALA A 461 -19.25 24.27 -20.46
N LEU A 462 -20.18 23.92 -21.34
CA LEU A 462 -19.94 23.37 -22.67
C LEU A 462 -20.60 24.36 -23.64
N GLY A 463 -19.80 25.07 -24.42
CA GLY A 463 -20.28 26.24 -25.16
C GLY A 463 -20.78 27.33 -24.24
N ASP A 464 -21.88 27.95 -24.68
CA ASP A 464 -22.57 29.00 -23.95
C ASP A 464 -23.51 28.44 -22.86
N VAL A 465 -23.62 27.12 -22.71
CA VAL A 465 -24.55 26.47 -21.76
C VAL A 465 -23.79 25.94 -20.55
N THR A 466 -24.29 26.30 -19.36
CA THR A 466 -23.77 25.78 -18.09
C THR A 466 -24.64 24.64 -17.57
N TYR A 467 -24.04 23.48 -17.40
CA TYR A 467 -24.66 22.28 -16.87
C TYR A 467 -24.32 22.10 -15.38
N GLN A 468 -25.27 21.55 -14.63
CA GLN A 468 -25.12 21.31 -13.21
C GLN A 468 -24.08 20.19 -12.94
N PRO A 469 -23.46 20.14 -11.75
CA PRO A 469 -22.65 19.00 -11.35
C PRO A 469 -23.40 17.68 -11.53
N ALA A 470 -22.69 16.59 -11.83
CA ALA A 470 -23.23 15.26 -12.18
C ALA A 470 -23.94 15.09 -13.53
N TYR A 471 -24.28 16.18 -14.24
CA TYR A 471 -24.92 16.10 -15.56
C TYR A 471 -23.90 16.03 -16.70
N VAL A 472 -22.61 16.21 -16.38
CA VAL A 472 -21.52 16.12 -17.35
C VAL A 472 -20.61 14.96 -16.98
N LEU A 473 -20.49 13.98 -17.88
CA LEU A 473 -19.45 12.96 -17.81
C LEU A 473 -18.18 13.52 -18.43
N VAL A 474 -17.11 13.50 -17.63
CA VAL A 474 -15.76 13.85 -18.05
C VAL A 474 -15.01 12.53 -18.25
N MET A 475 -14.64 12.25 -19.50
CA MET A 475 -14.03 11.00 -19.92
C MET A 475 -12.63 11.31 -20.45
N THR A 476 -11.61 10.69 -19.88
CA THR A 476 -10.26 10.82 -20.41
C THR A 476 -9.93 9.60 -21.25
N VAL A 477 -9.52 9.84 -22.49
CA VAL A 477 -9.09 8.80 -23.43
C VAL A 477 -7.81 8.14 -22.88
N ARG A 478 -7.75 6.81 -23.01
CA ARG A 478 -6.64 5.97 -22.57
C ARG A 478 -6.09 5.14 -23.71
N GLY A 479 -4.83 5.37 -24.04
CA GLY A 479 -4.13 4.73 -25.14
C GLY A 479 -4.67 5.12 -26.52
N THR A 480 -4.15 4.45 -27.54
CA THR A 480 -4.56 4.69 -28.93
C THR A 480 -5.90 3.98 -29.23
N PRO A 481 -6.87 4.64 -29.91
CA PRO A 481 -8.10 4.01 -30.37
C PRO A 481 -7.85 2.70 -31.12
N THR A 482 -8.63 1.66 -30.80
CA THR A 482 -8.51 0.35 -31.45
C THR A 482 -9.36 0.32 -32.71
N VAL A 483 -8.72 0.45 -33.88
CA VAL A 483 -9.42 0.45 -35.17
C VAL A 483 -10.01 -0.94 -35.47
N ILE A 484 -11.32 -0.97 -35.69
CA ILE A 484 -12.09 -2.16 -36.08
C ILE A 484 -12.25 -2.19 -37.60
N THR A 485 -12.55 -1.04 -38.20
CA THR A 485 -12.70 -0.89 -39.64
C THR A 485 -11.93 0.36 -40.06
N PRO A 486 -10.89 0.25 -40.89
CA PRO A 486 -10.14 1.42 -41.34
C PRO A 486 -10.89 2.17 -42.43
N GLY A 487 -10.84 3.51 -42.37
CA GLY A 487 -11.24 4.40 -43.45
C GLY A 487 -10.08 4.71 -44.41
N SER A 488 -10.23 5.83 -45.12
CA SER A 488 -9.27 6.31 -46.12
C SER A 488 -8.04 7.03 -45.52
N VAL A 489 -8.19 7.58 -44.32
CA VAL A 489 -7.18 8.26 -43.52
C VAL A 489 -6.83 7.35 -42.35
N PRO A 490 -5.54 7.09 -42.08
CA PRO A 490 -5.15 6.25 -40.94
C PRO A 490 -5.57 6.84 -39.59
N GLY A 491 -6.22 6.01 -38.77
CA GLY A 491 -6.62 6.35 -37.39
C GLY A 491 -8.02 6.96 -37.31
N LEU A 492 -8.56 7.07 -36.10
CA LEU A 492 -9.88 7.68 -35.86
C LEU A 492 -9.75 9.21 -35.84
N GLN A 493 -10.43 9.87 -36.78
CA GLN A 493 -10.39 11.33 -36.94
C GLN A 493 -11.49 12.05 -36.13
N LEU A 494 -11.24 13.31 -35.77
CA LEU A 494 -12.25 14.25 -35.27
C LEU A 494 -12.91 15.01 -36.44
N PRO A 495 -14.22 15.29 -36.40
CA PRO A 495 -15.20 14.79 -35.43
C PRO A 495 -15.59 13.32 -35.70
N ALA A 496 -15.99 12.60 -34.65
CA ALA A 496 -16.52 11.23 -34.76
C ALA A 496 -17.87 11.07 -34.03
N THR A 497 -18.77 10.30 -34.62
CA THR A 497 -20.10 10.02 -34.07
C THR A 497 -20.09 8.79 -33.17
N VAL A 498 -20.73 8.86 -32.01
CA VAL A 498 -20.95 7.71 -31.12
C VAL A 498 -21.90 6.71 -31.75
N MET A 499 -21.45 5.46 -31.87
CA MET A 499 -22.22 4.36 -32.46
C MET A 499 -22.69 3.35 -31.43
N ALA A 500 -21.91 3.15 -30.38
CA ALA A 500 -22.29 2.32 -29.26
C ALA A 500 -21.54 2.80 -28.01
N ALA A 501 -22.24 2.76 -26.88
CA ALA A 501 -21.65 2.88 -25.56
C ALA A 501 -22.23 1.75 -24.71
N SER A 502 -21.37 1.12 -23.92
CA SER A 502 -21.80 0.17 -22.89
C SER A 502 -21.32 0.68 -21.53
N GLY A 503 -21.96 0.25 -20.44
CA GLY A 503 -21.53 0.63 -19.08
C GLY A 503 -21.68 2.12 -18.73
N ILE A 504 -22.18 2.95 -19.65
CA ILE A 504 -22.56 4.34 -19.40
C ILE A 504 -24.06 4.35 -19.09
N THR A 505 -24.39 4.59 -17.82
CA THR A 505 -25.76 4.63 -17.33
C THR A 505 -26.01 5.90 -16.52
N ASP A 506 -27.27 6.28 -16.42
CA ASP A 506 -27.69 7.21 -15.37
C ASP A 506 -27.49 6.58 -13.98
N GLU A 507 -27.75 7.39 -12.95
CA GLU A 507 -27.77 6.94 -11.57
C GLU A 507 -28.78 5.80 -11.35
N ASP A 508 -29.86 5.76 -12.14
CA ASP A 508 -30.93 4.77 -12.05
C ASP A 508 -30.61 3.43 -12.76
N GLY A 509 -29.46 3.34 -13.43
CA GLY A 509 -28.97 2.16 -14.13
C GLY A 509 -29.49 1.99 -15.56
N TYR A 510 -30.19 2.98 -16.11
CA TYR A 510 -30.59 2.98 -17.51
C TYR A 510 -29.43 3.35 -18.43
N PRO A 511 -29.23 2.59 -19.52
CA PRO A 511 -28.18 2.90 -20.48
C PRO A 511 -28.48 4.19 -21.22
N TRP A 512 -27.41 4.88 -21.65
CA TRP A 512 -27.50 6.02 -22.56
C TRP A 512 -28.32 5.70 -23.81
N ASP A 513 -29.41 6.44 -24.02
CA ASP A 513 -30.23 6.35 -25.22
C ASP A 513 -29.61 7.17 -26.36
N LEU A 514 -28.80 6.49 -27.16
CA LEU A 514 -28.22 7.06 -28.37
C LEU A 514 -29.29 7.43 -29.41
N GLY A 515 -30.43 6.76 -29.45
CA GLY A 515 -31.47 7.00 -30.46
C GLY A 515 -32.22 8.32 -30.28
N SER A 516 -32.34 8.77 -29.03
CA SER A 516 -33.05 10.00 -28.66
C SER A 516 -32.13 11.17 -28.30
N SER A 517 -30.80 10.95 -28.34
CA SER A 517 -29.79 11.95 -28.00
C SER A 517 -29.73 13.09 -29.02
N ALA A 518 -29.69 14.32 -28.53
CA ALA A 518 -29.64 15.52 -29.36
C ALA A 518 -28.26 15.70 -30.02
N ASP A 519 -27.20 15.30 -29.31
CA ASP A 519 -25.84 15.37 -29.82
C ASP A 519 -25.04 14.09 -29.51
N LEU A 520 -24.46 13.50 -30.56
CA LEU A 520 -23.60 12.31 -30.51
C LEU A 520 -22.26 12.54 -31.21
N VAL A 521 -22.00 13.76 -31.70
CA VAL A 521 -20.83 14.06 -32.52
C VAL A 521 -19.74 14.62 -31.63
N LEU A 522 -18.73 13.80 -31.36
CA LEU A 522 -17.57 14.18 -30.59
C LEU A 522 -16.60 14.95 -31.50
N GLY A 523 -16.56 16.28 -31.36
CA GLY A 523 -15.53 17.08 -32.03
C GLY A 523 -15.81 18.56 -32.21
N ASP A 524 -16.91 19.10 -31.66
CA ASP A 524 -17.05 20.55 -31.57
C ASP A 524 -16.09 21.09 -30.49
N PRO A 525 -15.11 21.95 -30.86
CA PRO A 525 -14.35 22.69 -29.86
C PRO A 525 -15.22 23.79 -29.26
N ASP A 526 -14.89 24.19 -28.03
CA ASP A 526 -15.11 25.59 -27.63
C ASP A 526 -13.96 26.48 -28.12
#